data_AF-A0A7S4UW63-F1
#
_entry.id   AF-A0A7S4UW63-F1
#
_cell.length_a   1.000
_cell.length_b   1.000
_cell.length_c   1.000
_cell.angle_alpha   90.00
_cell.angle_beta   90.00
_cell.angle_gamma   90.00
#
_symmetry.space_group_name_H-M   'P 1'
#
loop_
_entity.id
_entity.type
_entity.pdbx_description
1 polymer ?
#
loop_
_entity_poly.entity_id
_entity_poly.type
_entity_poly.pdbx_seq_one_letter_code
_entity_poly.pdbx_strand_id
1 'polypeptide(L)'
;MSKTDANGRYEHAMWTWVKRLCPLPASLQYGAIRWTPVTAHDVAWNFEKFLFDSEGRPCKRYDSSVPASALHDDIQAVLAGSRCVPEPTWCITSGASRR
;
A
#
# COMPACT_ATOMS: atom_id res chain seq x y z
N MET A 1 -14.51 -18.55 2.26
CA MET A 1 -13.93 -17.26 1.83
C MET A 1 -13.89 -17.25 0.32
N SER A 2 -14.50 -16.25 -0.33
CA SER A 2 -14.43 -16.05 -1.78
C SER A 2 -13.30 -15.07 -2.13
N LYS A 3 -12.75 -15.21 -3.33
CA LYS A 3 -11.85 -14.20 -3.90
C LYS A 3 -12.62 -12.88 -4.07
N THR A 4 -12.00 -11.77 -3.70
CA THR A 4 -12.53 -10.42 -3.90
C THR A 4 -11.61 -9.61 -4.79
N ASP A 5 -12.16 -8.58 -5.44
CA ASP A 5 -11.40 -7.68 -6.29
C ASP A 5 -10.70 -6.60 -5.46
N ALA A 6 -9.45 -6.31 -5.82
CA ALA A 6 -8.65 -5.24 -5.21
C ALA A 6 -8.80 -3.89 -5.91
N ASN A 7 -9.24 -3.90 -7.17
CA ASN A 7 -9.36 -2.72 -8.02
C ASN A 7 -10.67 -2.74 -8.82
N GLY A 8 -11.08 -1.55 -9.27
CA GLY A 8 -12.20 -1.37 -10.19
C GLY A 8 -13.56 -1.29 -9.49
N ARG A 9 -14.62 -1.31 -10.30
CA ARG A 9 -16.00 -1.01 -9.89
C ARG A 9 -16.52 -1.86 -8.72
N TYR A 10 -16.05 -3.09 -8.62
CA TYR A 10 -16.51 -4.07 -7.63
C TYR A 10 -15.45 -4.39 -6.57
N GLU A 11 -14.44 -3.53 -6.43
CA GLU A 11 -13.44 -3.72 -5.38
C GLU A 11 -14.08 -3.76 -4.00
N HIS A 12 -13.51 -4.58 -3.11
CA HIS A 12 -13.99 -4.66 -1.75
C HIS A 12 -13.74 -3.35 -0.98
N ALA A 13 -14.66 -2.93 -0.11
CA ALA A 13 -14.60 -1.64 0.59
C ALA A 13 -13.29 -1.42 1.40
N MET A 14 -12.69 -2.49 1.90
CA MET A 14 -11.37 -2.45 2.54
C MET A 14 -10.28 -1.92 1.58
N TRP A 15 -10.30 -2.37 0.32
CA TRP A 15 -9.36 -1.90 -0.71
C TRP A 15 -9.58 -0.43 -1.04
N THR A 16 -10.83 0.00 -1.18
CA THR A 16 -11.16 1.42 -1.36
C THR A 16 -10.64 2.28 -0.22
N TRP A 17 -10.76 1.79 1.02
CA TRP A 17 -10.26 2.49 2.19
C TRP A 17 -8.73 2.56 2.21
N VAL A 18 -8.03 1.43 2.15
CA VAL A 18 -6.57 1.39 2.32
C VAL A 18 -5.81 2.08 1.19
N LYS A 19 -6.27 1.93 -0.07
CA LYS A 19 -5.59 2.51 -1.23
C LYS A 19 -5.57 4.04 -1.21
N ARG A 20 -6.55 4.68 -0.56
CA ARG A 20 -6.60 6.14 -0.37
C ARG A 20 -5.65 6.65 0.70
N LEU A 21 -5.10 5.78 1.54
CA LEU A 21 -4.27 6.17 2.67
C LEU A 21 -2.79 6.33 2.31
N CYS A 22 -2.34 5.87 1.13
CA CYS A 22 -0.97 6.06 0.63
C CYS A 22 -0.92 6.24 -0.90
N PRO A 23 -0.11 7.18 -1.46
CA PRO A 23 -0.04 7.41 -2.89
C PRO A 23 0.64 6.20 -3.53
N LEU A 24 0.47 6.02 -4.84
CA LEU A 24 1.11 4.88 -5.51
C LEU A 24 2.63 4.96 -5.35
N PRO A 25 3.28 3.87 -4.91
CA PRO A 25 4.74 3.83 -4.82
C PRO A 25 5.42 3.71 -6.19
N ALA A 26 4.68 3.34 -7.24
CA ALA A 26 5.19 3.14 -8.60
C ALA A 26 4.14 3.57 -9.66
N SER A 27 4.54 3.73 -10.92
CA SER A 27 3.59 3.97 -12.02
C SER A 27 2.80 2.70 -12.36
N LEU A 28 1.48 2.82 -12.58
CA LEU A 28 0.67 1.73 -13.12
C LEU A 28 1.17 1.29 -14.50
N GLN A 29 1.37 -0.02 -14.69
CA GLN A 29 1.67 -0.58 -16.01
C GLN A 29 0.37 -0.80 -16.78
N TYR A 30 -0.02 0.18 -17.60
CA TYR A 30 -1.32 0.24 -18.28
C TYR A 30 -1.59 -0.91 -19.26
N GLY A 31 -0.57 -1.62 -19.76
CA GLY A 31 -0.72 -2.66 -20.79
C GLY A 31 -1.42 -3.96 -20.34
N ALA A 32 -1.62 -4.17 -19.04
CA ALA A 32 -2.20 -5.41 -18.49
C ALA A 32 -3.46 -5.18 -17.61
N ILE A 33 -4.01 -3.97 -17.61
CA ILE A 33 -5.14 -3.61 -16.74
C ILE A 33 -6.44 -4.21 -17.26
N ARG A 34 -7.12 -5.01 -16.42
CA ARG A 34 -8.39 -5.69 -16.75
C ARG A 34 -9.58 -5.20 -15.93
N TRP A 35 -9.43 -4.11 -15.19
CA TRP A 35 -10.47 -3.53 -14.34
C TRP A 35 -10.82 -2.11 -14.79
N THR A 36 -11.99 -1.64 -14.39
CA THR A 36 -12.47 -0.28 -14.63
C THR A 36 -13.38 0.17 -13.48
N PRO A 37 -13.35 1.44 -13.05
CA PRO A 37 -12.43 2.49 -13.50
C PRO A 37 -11.00 2.26 -13.01
N VAL A 38 -10.03 2.87 -13.70
CA VAL A 38 -8.62 2.89 -13.28
C VAL A 38 -8.40 4.16 -12.47
N THR A 39 -7.74 4.05 -11.32
CA THR A 39 -7.48 5.17 -10.42
C THR A 39 -6.00 5.30 -10.08
N ALA A 40 -5.57 6.51 -9.75
CA ALA A 40 -4.20 6.79 -9.29
C ALA A 40 -3.86 6.15 -7.92
N HIS A 41 -4.76 5.35 -7.34
CA HIS A 41 -4.56 4.67 -6.07
C HIS A 41 -4.60 3.13 -6.20
N ASP A 42 -4.84 2.59 -7.39
CA ASP A 42 -5.02 1.16 -7.63
C ASP A 42 -3.83 0.31 -7.19
N VAL A 43 -4.09 -0.94 -6.77
CA VAL A 43 -3.02 -1.90 -6.54
C VAL A 43 -2.30 -2.14 -7.87
N ALA A 44 -1.01 -1.82 -7.91
CA ALA A 44 -0.26 -1.82 -9.16
C ALA A 44 0.10 -3.23 -9.63
N TRP A 45 0.41 -4.12 -8.68
CA TRP A 45 0.76 -5.51 -8.97
C TRP A 45 0.54 -6.43 -7.76
N ASN A 46 0.69 -7.73 -7.99
CA ASN A 46 0.69 -8.72 -6.91
C ASN A 46 1.81 -8.41 -5.90
N PHE A 47 1.56 -8.69 -4.62
CA PHE A 47 2.48 -8.47 -3.51
C PHE A 47 2.78 -7.00 -3.16
N GLU A 48 1.91 -6.06 -3.50
CA GLU A 48 1.92 -4.75 -2.82
C GLU A 48 1.59 -4.93 -1.33
N LYS A 49 2.28 -4.20 -0.44
CA LYS A 49 2.13 -4.38 1.01
C LYS A 49 1.65 -3.10 1.70
N PHE A 50 0.85 -3.25 2.74
CA PHE A 50 0.36 -2.17 3.58
C PHE A 50 0.66 -2.51 5.04
N LEU A 51 1.36 -1.62 5.74
CA LEU A 51 1.66 -1.75 7.16
C LEU A 51 0.70 -0.89 7.97
N PHE A 52 0.14 -1.48 9.01
CA PHE A 52 -0.73 -0.82 9.98
C PHE A 52 -0.21 -1.08 11.40
N ASP A 53 -0.54 -0.18 12.32
CA ASP A 53 -0.27 -0.40 13.74
C ASP A 53 -1.39 -1.19 14.45
N SER A 54 -1.20 -1.45 15.75
CA SER A 54 -2.16 -2.18 16.59
C SER A 54 -3.52 -1.50 16.73
N GLU A 55 -3.61 -0.21 16.43
CA GLU A 55 -4.86 0.56 16.42
C GLU A 55 -5.51 0.59 15.02
N GLY A 56 -4.91 -0.09 14.04
CA GLY A 56 -5.39 -0.13 12.65
C GLY A 56 -5.06 1.11 11.84
N ARG A 57 -4.13 1.96 12.30
CA ARG A 57 -3.74 3.18 11.57
C ARG A 57 -2.73 2.83 10.47
N PRO A 58 -2.87 3.42 9.27
CA PRO A 58 -1.93 3.19 8.17
C PRO A 58 -0.57 3.79 8.48
N CYS A 59 0.49 3.03 8.21
CA CYS A 59 1.87 3.45 8.44
C CYS A 59 2.58 3.70 7.11
N LYS A 60 2.52 2.72 6.22
CA LYS A 60 3.33 2.70 4.99
C LYS A 60 2.75 1.76 3.95
N ARG A 61 2.94 2.10 2.69
CA ARG A 61 2.60 1.30 1.50
C ARG A 61 3.89 1.02 0.75
N TYR A 62 4.11 -0.25 0.42
CA TYR A 62 5.33 -0.73 -0.23
C TYR A 62 4.99 -1.29 -1.60
N ASP A 63 5.81 -0.93 -2.59
CA ASP A 63 5.71 -1.50 -3.92
C ASP A 63 5.89 -3.04 -3.91
N SER A 64 5.35 -3.68 -4.93
CA SER A 64 5.49 -5.12 -5.18
C SER A 64 6.94 -5.60 -5.16
N SER A 65 7.88 -4.80 -5.68
CA SER A 65 9.31 -5.14 -5.76
C SER A 65 10.04 -5.11 -4.43
N VAL A 66 9.50 -4.46 -3.39
CA VAL A 66 10.14 -4.38 -2.07
C VAL A 66 10.16 -5.78 -1.46
N PRO A 67 11.35 -6.34 -1.13
CA PRO A 67 11.44 -7.66 -0.54
C PRO A 67 10.87 -7.65 0.87
N ALA A 68 10.27 -8.76 1.30
CA ALA A 68 9.67 -8.87 2.62
C ALA A 68 10.68 -8.61 3.77
N SER A 69 11.96 -8.93 3.57
CA SER A 69 13.01 -8.66 4.55
C SER A 69 13.22 -7.16 4.82
N ALA A 70 12.98 -6.29 3.83
CA ALA A 70 13.11 -4.84 3.99
C ALA A 70 12.00 -4.23 4.87
N LEU A 71 10.95 -4.99 5.18
CA LEU A 71 9.89 -4.55 6.11
C LEU A 71 10.26 -4.86 7.57
N HIS A 72 11.34 -5.59 7.83
CA HIS A 72 11.67 -6.09 9.18
C HIS A 72 11.73 -4.97 10.22
N ASP A 73 12.52 -3.94 9.97
CA ASP A 73 12.72 -2.84 10.93
C ASP A 73 11.43 -2.03 11.13
N ASP A 74 10.68 -1.76 10.06
CA ASP A 74 9.39 -1.07 10.12
C ASP A 74 8.37 -1.88 10.95
N ILE A 75 8.36 -3.22 10.83
CA ILE A 75 7.53 -4.11 11.64
C ILE A 75 7.98 -4.10 13.10
N GLN A 76 9.29 -4.22 13.38
CA GLN A 76 9.81 -4.18 14.75
C GLN A 76 9.47 -2.86 15.45
N ALA A 77 9.56 -1.73 14.73
CA ALA A 77 9.20 -0.42 15.26
C ALA A 77 7.72 -0.37 15.70
N VAL A 78 6.80 -0.86 14.86
CA VAL A 78 5.37 -0.92 15.17
C VAL A 78 5.11 -1.85 16.36
N LEU A 79 5.75 -3.01 16.42
CA LEU A 79 5.63 -3.95 17.54
C LEU A 79 6.16 -3.37 18.86
N ALA A 80 7.20 -2.52 18.80
CA ALA A 80 7.75 -1.81 19.95
C ALA A 80 6.90 -0.62 20.42
N GLY A 81 5.74 -0.37 19.79
CA GLY A 81 4.81 0.68 20.19
C GLY A 81 4.99 2.00 19.44
N SER A 82 5.78 2.02 18.36
CA SER A 82 5.82 3.18 17.47
C SER A 82 4.44 3.39 16.86
N ARG A 83 3.83 4.54 17.15
CA ARG A 83 2.52 4.90 16.63
C ARG A 83 2.67 5.46 15.22
N CYS A 84 1.84 4.99 14.30
CA CYS A 84 1.81 5.56 12.96
C CYS A 84 1.14 6.94 13.03
N VAL A 85 1.89 7.97 12.62
CA VAL A 85 1.47 9.36 12.76
C VAL A 85 0.61 9.73 11.55
N PRO A 86 -0.63 10.22 11.75
CA PRO A 86 -1.43 10.77 10.67
C PRO A 86 -0.93 12.19 10.35
N GLU A 87 0.20 12.32 9.67
CA GLU A 87 0.65 13.60 9.11
C GLU A 87 0.29 13.68 7.61
N PRO A 88 0.04 14.87 7.04
CA PRO A 88 -0.50 15.06 5.68
C PRO A 88 0.43 14.64 4.53
N THR A 89 1.60 14.08 4.82
CA THR A 89 2.64 13.65 3.86
C THR A 89 2.63 12.16 3.57
N TRP A 90 1.52 11.47 3.95
CA TRP A 90 1.18 10.07 3.69
C TRP A 90 2.15 9.32 2.76
N CYS A 91 2.94 8.46 3.42
CA CYS A 91 3.68 7.31 2.90
C CYS A 91 4.95 7.64 2.11
N ILE A 92 6.09 7.55 2.82
CA ILE A 92 7.43 7.48 2.24
C ILE A 92 7.45 6.26 1.31
N THR A 93 7.40 6.52 0.00
CA THR A 93 7.76 5.51 -0.97
C THR A 93 9.23 5.19 -0.71
N SER A 94 9.54 3.93 -0.39
CA SER A 94 10.92 3.48 -0.17
C SER A 94 11.66 3.38 -1.51
N GLY A 95 11.61 4.46 -2.30
CA GLY A 95 12.16 4.58 -3.65
C GLY A 95 13.02 5.82 -3.86
N ALA A 96 13.14 6.74 -2.90
CA ALA A 96 14.14 7.80 -2.95
C ALA A 96 15.53 7.26 -2.54
N SER A 97 16.01 6.26 -3.27
CA SER A 97 17.45 6.02 -3.38
C SER A 97 18.03 7.27 -4.04
N ARG A 98 18.85 7.99 -3.27
CA ARG A 98 19.76 9.00 -3.81
C ARG A 98 20.51 8.38 -4.99
N ARG A 99 20.27 8.91 -6.18
CA ARG A 99 21.30 9.04 -7.20
C ARG A 99 21.64 10.51 -7.31
#